data_AF-A0A8J7MBI0-F1
#
_entry.id   AF-A0A8J7MBI0-F1
#
_cell.length_a   1.000
_cell.length_b   1.000
_cell.length_c   1.000
_cell.angle_alpha   90.00
_cell.angle_beta   90.00
_cell.angle_gamma   90.00
#
_symmetry.space_group_name_H-M   'P 1'
#
loop_
_entity.id
_entity.type
_entity.pdbx_description
1 polymer ?
#
loop_
_entity_poly.entity_id
_entity_poly.type
_entity_poly.pdbx_seq_one_letter_code
_entity_poly.pdbx_strand_id
1 'polypeptide(L)'
;MARTEQPILSAARIAGLVALALALGSCSSTPSGPPRSQDDICAIFDERPDWRDATMASAARWGAPIEVQMAIIWRESSYRADARTPKQYALGFIPWGRVSSAYGYSQAIDGTWDWYRKDTGRSGADRD
;
A
#
# COMPACT_ATOMS: atom_id res chain seq x y z
N MET A 1 -47.13 41.91 4.38
CA MET A 1 -46.66 40.79 3.54
C MET A 1 -45.15 40.93 3.33
N ALA A 2 -44.44 39.83 3.60
CA ALA A 2 -43.09 39.46 3.17
C ALA A 2 -41.91 40.43 3.46
N ARG A 3 -41.27 40.25 4.63
CA ARG A 3 -39.80 40.19 4.68
C ARG A 3 -39.42 38.72 4.79
N THR A 4 -39.13 38.11 3.64
CA THR A 4 -38.42 36.84 3.59
C THR A 4 -36.97 37.14 3.92
N GLU A 5 -36.60 36.94 5.18
CA GLU A 5 -35.20 36.77 5.55
C GLU A 5 -34.70 35.55 4.78
N GLN A 6 -33.89 35.74 3.75
CA GLN A 6 -33.12 34.66 3.13
C GLN A 6 -31.82 34.51 3.94
N PRO A 7 -31.71 33.54 4.85
CA PRO A 7 -30.47 33.35 5.56
C PRO A 7 -29.54 32.53 4.66
N ILE A 8 -28.35 33.11 4.44
CA ILE A 8 -27.03 32.45 4.43
C ILE A 8 -26.85 31.24 3.48
N LEU A 9 -26.13 31.53 2.37
CA LEU A 9 -25.50 30.63 1.40
C LEU A 9 -26.35 30.33 0.14
N SER A 10 -26.10 31.10 -0.91
CA SER A 10 -26.69 30.90 -2.23
C SER A 10 -26.43 29.48 -2.76
N ALA A 11 -27.41 28.91 -3.46
CA ALA A 11 -27.29 27.58 -4.09
C ALA A 11 -26.01 27.45 -4.96
N ALA A 12 -25.56 28.54 -5.57
CA ALA A 12 -24.31 28.60 -6.34
C ALA A 12 -23.05 28.36 -5.48
N ARG A 13 -23.01 28.84 -4.23
CA ARG A 13 -21.90 28.58 -3.31
C ARG A 13 -21.88 27.13 -2.84
N ILE A 14 -23.06 26.55 -2.59
CA ILE A 14 -23.19 25.12 -2.26
C ILE A 14 -22.72 24.26 -3.44
N ALA A 15 -23.18 24.56 -4.66
CA ALA A 15 -22.75 23.87 -5.87
C ALA A 15 -21.23 23.98 -6.10
N GLY A 16 -20.64 25.17 -5.87
CA GLY A 16 -19.19 25.38 -5.96
C GLY A 16 -18.39 24.56 -4.95
N LEU A 17 -18.84 24.46 -3.70
CA LEU A 17 -18.19 23.65 -2.66
C LEU A 17 -18.27 22.15 -2.96
N VAL A 18 -19.43 21.68 -3.45
CA VAL A 18 -19.60 20.27 -3.86
C VAL A 18 -18.71 19.92 -5.05
N ALA A 19 -18.63 20.79 -6.07
CA ALA A 19 -17.77 20.58 -7.23
C ALA A 19 -16.28 20.54 -6.82
N LEU A 20 -15.85 21.42 -5.91
CA LEU A 20 -14.48 21.42 -5.37
C LEU A 20 -14.19 20.14 -4.57
N ALA A 21 -15.13 19.68 -3.75
CA ALA A 21 -14.98 18.44 -2.97
C ALA A 21 -14.89 17.20 -3.89
N LEU A 22 -15.69 17.15 -4.95
CA LEU A 22 -15.63 16.06 -5.95
C LEU A 22 -14.33 16.09 -6.75
N ALA A 23 -13.84 17.28 -7.11
CA ALA A 23 -12.55 17.43 -7.80
C ALA A 23 -11.38 16.93 -6.92
N LEU A 24 -11.39 17.26 -5.63
CA LEU A 24 -10.37 16.81 -4.66
C LEU A 24 -10.46 15.30 -4.37
N GLY A 25 -11.64 14.70 -4.47
CA GLY A 25 -11.83 13.25 -4.30
C GLY A 25 -11.37 12.40 -5.47
N SER A 26 -11.03 13.00 -6.62
CA SER A 26 -10.74 12.26 -7.86
C SER A 26 -9.33 11.64 -7.96
N CYS A 27 -8.45 11.87 -6.98
CA CYS A 27 -7.04 11.48 -7.04
C CYS A 27 -6.71 10.03 -6.61
N SER A 28 -7.68 9.13 -6.50
CA SER A 28 -7.48 7.77 -5.99
C SER A 28 -8.01 6.71 -6.97
N SER A 29 -7.41 6.62 -8.16
CA SER A 29 -7.74 5.56 -9.13
C SER A 29 -6.88 4.30 -9.01
N THR A 30 -5.83 4.31 -8.17
CA THR A 30 -5.03 3.10 -7.92
C THR A 30 -5.78 2.18 -6.96
N PRO A 31 -6.07 0.93 -7.33
CA PRO A 31 -6.82 0.05 -6.45
C PRO A 31 -5.98 -0.29 -5.22
N SER A 32 -6.51 0.05 -4.04
CA SER A 32 -5.85 -0.15 -2.75
C SER A 32 -6.09 -1.57 -2.25
N GLY A 33 -5.03 -2.37 -2.14
CA GLY A 33 -5.06 -3.73 -1.61
C GLY A 33 -4.54 -4.79 -2.58
N PRO A 34 -4.58 -6.08 -2.18
CA PRO A 34 -4.10 -7.19 -3.00
C PRO A 34 -4.81 -7.26 -4.37
N PRO A 35 -4.12 -7.72 -5.43
CA PRO A 35 -4.74 -7.97 -6.73
C PRO A 35 -5.88 -8.98 -6.64
N ARG A 36 -6.84 -8.89 -7.56
CA ARG A 36 -8.01 -9.77 -7.57
C ARG A 36 -7.67 -11.21 -7.97
N SER A 37 -6.82 -11.38 -8.97
CA SER A 37 -6.29 -12.69 -9.40
C SER A 37 -4.84 -12.79 -8.95
N GLN A 38 -4.59 -13.45 -7.82
CA GLN A 38 -3.24 -13.57 -7.27
C GLN A 38 -2.42 -14.70 -7.92
N ASP A 39 -3.08 -15.54 -8.70
CA ASP A 39 -2.55 -16.70 -9.40
C ASP A 39 -2.17 -16.43 -10.86
N ASP A 40 -2.55 -15.27 -11.41
CA ASP A 40 -2.26 -14.86 -12.78
C ASP A 40 -1.46 -13.55 -12.80
N ILE A 41 -0.16 -13.65 -13.10
CA ILE A 41 0.76 -12.51 -13.16
C ILE A 41 0.39 -11.49 -14.25
N CYS A 42 -0.16 -11.94 -15.38
CA CYS A 42 -0.58 -11.04 -16.45
C CYS A 42 -1.77 -10.21 -15.99
N ALA A 43 -2.76 -10.84 -15.36
CA ALA A 43 -3.91 -10.13 -14.80
C ALA A 43 -3.49 -9.14 -13.69
N ILE A 44 -2.49 -9.48 -12.87
CA ILE A 44 -1.92 -8.55 -11.87
C ILE A 44 -1.34 -7.31 -12.55
N PHE A 45 -0.54 -7.48 -13.61
CA PHE A 45 0.10 -6.36 -14.30
C PHE A 45 -0.88 -5.50 -15.10
N ASP A 46 -1.95 -6.09 -15.63
CA ASP A 46 -3.06 -5.33 -16.23
C ASP A 46 -3.81 -4.51 -15.18
N GLU A 47 -3.94 -5.03 -13.95
CA GLU A 47 -4.57 -4.33 -12.82
C GLU A 47 -3.64 -3.31 -12.15
N ARG A 48 -2.32 -3.50 -12.23
CA ARG A 48 -1.25 -2.73 -11.58
C ARG A 48 -0.06 -2.53 -12.54
N PRO A 49 -0.15 -1.61 -13.50
CA PRO A 49 0.93 -1.37 -14.46
C PRO A 49 2.21 -0.83 -13.78
N ASP A 50 2.07 -0.13 -12.66
CA ASP A 50 3.16 0.35 -11.82
C ASP A 50 3.97 -0.78 -11.18
N TRP A 51 3.30 -1.89 -10.82
CA TRP A 51 3.99 -3.08 -10.30
C TRP A 51 4.84 -3.73 -11.38
N ARG A 52 4.36 -3.79 -12.62
CA ARG A 52 5.13 -4.30 -13.75
C ARG A 52 6.44 -3.52 -13.90
N ASP A 53 6.35 -2.19 -13.91
CA ASP A 53 7.52 -1.32 -14.04
C ASP A 53 8.49 -1.48 -12.85
N ALA A 54 7.97 -1.59 -11.62
CA ALA A 54 8.77 -1.82 -10.42
C ALA A 54 9.48 -3.18 -10.41
N THR A 55 8.79 -4.27 -10.78
CA THR A 55 9.36 -5.61 -10.84
C THR A 55 10.41 -5.71 -11.96
N MET A 56 10.18 -5.05 -13.11
CA MET A 56 11.17 -4.93 -14.18
C MET A 56 12.42 -4.17 -13.74
N ALA A 57 12.26 -3.05 -13.04
CA ALA A 57 13.38 -2.28 -12.51
C ALA A 57 14.20 -3.08 -11.49
N SER A 58 13.52 -3.83 -10.61
CA SER A 58 14.15 -4.75 -9.66
C SER A 58 14.88 -5.89 -10.38
N ALA A 59 14.27 -6.50 -11.40
CA ALA A 59 14.89 -7.54 -12.21
C ALA A 59 16.15 -7.03 -12.92
N ALA A 60 16.09 -5.83 -13.51
CA ALA A 60 17.23 -5.21 -14.18
C ALA A 60 18.39 -4.89 -13.21
N ARG A 61 18.06 -4.52 -11.97
CA ARG A 61 19.06 -4.17 -10.95
C ARG A 61 19.71 -5.39 -10.31
N TRP A 62 18.93 -6.42 -10.01
CA TRP A 62 19.35 -7.55 -9.16
C TRP A 62 19.44 -8.89 -9.89
N GLY A 63 19.02 -8.97 -11.15
CA GLY A 63 19.00 -10.20 -11.94
C GLY A 63 17.95 -11.22 -11.49
N ALA A 64 17.08 -10.87 -10.55
CA ALA A 64 16.01 -11.75 -10.08
C ALA A 64 14.87 -11.84 -11.11
N PRO A 65 14.50 -13.04 -11.60
CA PRO A 65 13.40 -13.19 -12.55
C PRO A 65 12.08 -12.65 -11.99
N ILE A 66 11.26 -12.04 -12.85
CA ILE A 66 10.01 -11.35 -12.46
C ILE A 66 9.05 -12.34 -11.78
N GLU A 67 8.90 -13.52 -12.34
CA GLU A 67 8.06 -14.61 -11.84
C GLU A 67 8.50 -15.08 -10.45
N VAL A 68 9.80 -15.13 -10.18
CA VAL A 68 10.34 -15.49 -8.87
C VAL A 68 10.05 -14.41 -7.84
N GLN A 69 10.24 -13.13 -8.22
CA GLN A 69 9.90 -12.00 -7.36
C GLN A 69 8.41 -12.03 -6.98
N MET A 70 7.54 -12.23 -7.96
CA MET A 70 6.09 -12.26 -7.74
C MET A 70 5.66 -13.49 -6.92
N ALA A 71 6.27 -14.66 -7.13
CA ALA A 71 6.01 -15.86 -6.35
C ALA A 71 6.42 -15.72 -4.88
N ILE A 72 7.57 -15.08 -4.61
CA ILE A 72 8.00 -14.77 -3.24
C ILE A 72 7.01 -13.84 -2.58
N ILE A 73 6.62 -12.75 -3.24
CA ILE A 73 5.65 -11.79 -2.68
C ILE A 73 4.30 -12.46 -2.38
N TRP A 74 3.83 -13.34 -3.29
CA TRP A 74 2.61 -14.10 -3.07
C TRP A 74 2.72 -15.01 -1.85
N ARG A 75 3.85 -15.72 -1.70
CA ARG A 75 4.05 -16.66 -0.61
C ARG A 75 4.22 -15.99 0.74
N GLU A 76 4.95 -14.89 0.78
CA GLU A 76 5.31 -14.20 2.03
C GLU A 76 4.19 -13.30 2.54
N SER A 77 3.49 -12.60 1.64
CA SER A 77 2.50 -11.59 2.06
C SER A 77 1.14 -11.69 1.37
N SER A 78 0.98 -12.58 0.39
CA SER A 78 -0.21 -12.63 -0.47
C SER A 78 -0.53 -11.25 -1.07
N TYR A 79 0.53 -10.56 -1.52
CA TYR A 79 0.47 -9.22 -2.09
C TYR A 79 -0.09 -8.13 -1.16
N ARG A 80 -0.01 -8.33 0.17
CA ARG A 80 -0.33 -7.30 1.16
C ARG A 80 0.91 -6.47 1.47
N ALA A 81 0.81 -5.15 1.28
CA ALA A 81 1.90 -4.21 1.55
C ALA A 81 2.17 -4.04 3.05
N ASP A 82 1.16 -4.22 3.89
CA ASP A 82 1.18 -4.03 5.35
C ASP A 82 1.14 -5.36 6.12
N ALA A 83 1.54 -6.46 5.48
CA ALA A 83 1.55 -7.78 6.11
C ALA A 83 2.42 -7.77 7.37
N ARG A 84 1.81 -8.13 8.51
CA ARG A 84 2.47 -8.20 9.82
C ARG A 84 2.22 -9.54 10.47
N THR A 85 3.23 -10.04 11.18
CA THR A 85 3.13 -11.31 11.90
C THR A 85 2.13 -11.27 13.06
N PRO A 86 1.56 -12.41 13.50
CA PRO A 86 0.61 -12.46 14.60
C PRO A 86 1.12 -11.84 15.92
N LYS A 87 0.20 -11.29 16.71
CA LYS A 87 0.52 -10.80 18.05
C LYS A 87 0.71 -11.96 19.02
N GLN A 88 1.65 -11.80 19.95
CA GLN A 88 1.81 -12.67 21.11
C GLN A 88 1.01 -12.10 22.29
N TYR A 89 0.46 -13.01 23.09
CA TYR A 89 -0.34 -12.66 24.27
C TYR A 89 0.23 -13.34 25.52
N ALA A 90 0.54 -12.53 26.54
CA ALA A 90 0.82 -13.02 27.88
C ALA A 90 -0.51 -13.32 28.61
N LEU A 91 -0.54 -14.41 29.38
CA LEU A 91 -1.72 -14.88 30.14
C LEU A 91 -2.99 -15.09 29.29
N GLY A 92 -2.85 -15.22 27.96
CA GLY A 92 -3.96 -15.42 27.02
C GLY A 92 -4.69 -14.17 26.56
N PHE A 93 -4.42 -12.97 27.11
CA PHE A 93 -5.14 -11.74 26.74
C PHE A 93 -4.32 -10.43 26.78
N ILE A 94 -3.14 -10.40 27.40
CA ILE A 94 -2.32 -9.19 27.48
C ILE A 94 -1.38 -9.14 26.27
N PRO A 95 -1.51 -8.19 25.33
CA PRO A 95 -0.63 -8.14 24.16
C PRO A 95 0.81 -7.83 24.58
N TRP A 96 1.74 -8.73 24.27
CA TRP A 96 3.16 -8.62 24.66
C TRP A 96 4.08 -8.22 23.50
N GLY A 97 3.59 -8.30 22.26
CA GLY A 97 4.37 -7.99 21.07
C GLY A 97 3.87 -8.76 19.86
N ARG A 98 4.74 -8.90 18.85
CA ARG A 98 4.52 -9.79 17.69
C ARG A 98 5.53 -10.92 17.71
N VAL A 99 5.22 -12.01 17.00
CA VAL A 99 6.12 -13.16 16.92
C VAL A 99 7.44 -12.85 16.21
N SER A 100 7.44 -11.87 15.32
CA SER A 100 8.62 -11.39 14.61
C SER A 100 8.39 -9.96 14.11
N SER A 101 9.46 -9.22 13.86
CA SER A 101 9.42 -7.91 13.22
C SER A 101 9.35 -7.95 11.68
N ALA A 102 9.07 -9.13 11.12
CA ALA A 102 8.80 -9.29 9.70
C ALA A 102 7.63 -8.39 9.24
N TYR A 103 7.87 -7.66 8.14
CA TYR A 103 6.95 -6.66 7.61
C TYR A 103 6.87 -6.67 6.08
N GLY A 104 5.69 -6.36 5.56
CA GLY A 104 5.43 -6.02 4.16
C GLY A 104 5.62 -7.17 3.17
N TYR A 105 5.84 -6.81 1.90
CA TYR A 105 5.88 -7.78 0.79
C TYR A 105 6.94 -8.88 0.95
N SER A 106 8.12 -8.51 1.45
CA SER A 106 9.24 -9.45 1.60
C SER A 106 9.26 -10.15 2.95
N GLN A 107 8.38 -9.78 3.88
CA GLN A 107 8.43 -10.21 5.29
C GLN A 107 9.85 -10.07 5.90
N ALA A 108 10.61 -9.06 5.47
CA ALA A 108 11.94 -8.81 6.00
C ALA A 108 11.87 -8.36 7.47
N ILE A 109 12.70 -8.94 8.32
CA ILE A 109 12.88 -8.51 9.71
C ILE A 109 13.79 -7.27 9.80
N ASP A 110 13.76 -6.57 10.94
CA ASP A 110 14.52 -5.33 11.13
C ASP A 110 16.01 -5.49 10.79
N GLY A 111 16.63 -6.57 11.26
CA GLY A 111 18.05 -6.84 11.00
C GLY A 111 18.38 -6.99 9.52
N THR A 112 17.50 -7.64 8.75
CA THR A 112 17.66 -7.82 7.29
C THR A 112 17.46 -6.49 6.57
N TRP A 113 16.50 -5.68 6.99
CA TRP A 113 16.27 -4.35 6.41
C TRP A 113 17.44 -3.40 6.67
N ASP A 114 17.97 -3.41 7.88
CA ASP A 114 19.13 -2.61 8.27
C ASP A 114 20.37 -2.96 7.46
N TRP A 115 20.58 -4.26 7.23
CA TRP A 115 21.65 -4.74 6.38
C TRP A 115 21.47 -4.24 4.93
N TYR A 116 20.28 -4.37 4.35
CA TYR A 116 19.96 -3.86 3.02
C TYR A 116 20.23 -2.34 2.88
N ARG A 117 19.80 -1.54 3.87
CA ARG A 117 20.02 -0.08 3.84
C ARG A 117 21.50 0.28 3.83
N LYS A 118 22.30 -0.42 4.63
CA LYS A 118 23.75 -0.22 4.72
C LYS A 118 24.45 -0.62 3.43
N ASP A 119 24.11 -1.79 2.89
CA ASP A 119 24.72 -2.34 1.68
C ASP A 119 24.40 -1.49 0.44
N THR A 120 23.15 -1.04 0.31
CA THR A 120 22.70 -0.25 -0.84
C THR A 120 22.95 1.26 -0.71
N GLY A 121 23.46 1.72 0.43
CA GLY A 121 23.63 3.14 0.74
C GLY A 121 22.30 3.93 0.85
N ARG A 122 21.15 3.25 0.94
CA ARG A 122 19.82 3.87 0.97
C ARG A 122 19.40 4.19 2.41
N SER A 123 20.06 5.18 3.01
CA SER A 123 19.81 5.59 4.40
C SER A 123 18.37 6.05 4.66
N GLY A 124 17.72 6.67 3.67
CA GLY A 124 16.33 7.11 3.73
C GLY A 124 15.30 6.10 3.19
N ALA A 125 15.69 4.84 2.93
CA ALA A 125 14.71 3.83 2.54
C ALA A 125 13.82 3.48 3.74
N ASP A 126 12.53 3.67 3.55
CA ASP A 126 11.49 3.21 4.47
C ASP A 126 10.86 1.93 3.94
N ARG A 127 10.47 1.04 4.86
CA ARG A 127 9.67 -0.14 4.55
C ARG A 127 8.34 -0.15 5.26
N ASP A 128 8.07 0.75 6.20
CA ASP A 128 6.87 0.77 7.04
C ASP A 128 5.71 1.59 6.45
#